data_AF-A0A966K231-F1
#
_entry.id   AF-A0A966K231-F1
#
_cell.length_a   1.000
_cell.length_b   1.000
_cell.length_c   1.000
_cell.angle_alpha   90.00
_cell.angle_beta   90.00
_cell.angle_gamma   90.00
#
_symmetry.space_group_name_H-M   'P 1'
#
loop_
_entity.id
_entity.type
_entity.pdbx_description
1 polymer ?
#
loop_
_entity_poly.entity_id
_entity_poly.type
_entity_poly.pdbx_seq_one_letter_code
_entity_poly.pdbx_strand_id
1 'polypeptide(L)' 'MSSLKTIVVQVTPFVQNASIVICTQTNKCAFVDPGGDIDTLLDIAKSNNLIPEKILLTHGHIDHAGGAQELSN' A
#
# COMPACT_ATOMS: atom_id res chain seq x y z
N MET A 1 1.77 4.40 23.27
CA MET A 1 2.21 3.75 22.00
C MET A 1 1.50 4.42 20.84
N SER A 2 2.20 4.66 19.73
CA SER A 2 1.57 5.21 18.52
C SER A 2 0.51 4.25 17.98
N SER A 3 -0.62 4.79 17.52
CA SER A 3 -1.73 4.01 16.95
C SER A 3 -1.55 3.70 15.46
N LEU A 4 -0.38 4.04 14.91
CA LEU A 4 -0.01 3.84 13.51
C LEU A 4 1.23 2.96 13.40
N LYS A 5 1.20 2.04 12.44
CA LYS A 5 2.34 1.21 12.01
C LYS A 5 2.46 1.28 10.49
N THR A 6 3.62 0.87 9.96
CA THR A 6 3.85 0.82 8.52
C THR A 6 4.58 -0.47 8.15
N ILE A 7 4.22 -1.04 7.00
CA ILE A 7 4.99 -2.08 6.30
C ILE A 7 5.48 -1.47 4.99
N VAL A 8 6.76 -1.63 4.67
CA VAL A 8 7.36 -1.12 3.42
C VAL A 8 7.69 -2.32 2.53
N VAL A 9 7.31 -2.22 1.25
CA VAL A 9 7.46 -3.26 0.24
C VAL A 9 8.12 -2.64 -0.98
N GLN A 10 9.18 -3.27 -1.47
CA GLN A 10 9.77 -2.88 -2.75
C GLN A 10 8.90 -3.42 -3.88
N VAL A 11 8.52 -2.55 -4.81
CA VAL A 11 7.68 -2.91 -5.95
C VAL A 11 8.30 -2.42 -7.25
N THR A 12 7.87 -3.06 -8.34
CA THR A 12 8.30 -2.88 -9.72
C THR A 12 9.81 -3.09 -9.97
N PRO A 13 10.25 -3.11 -11.24
CA PRO A 13 11.68 -3.17 -11.56
C PRO A 13 12.51 -1.96 -11.10
N PHE A 14 11.88 -0.83 -10.74
CA PHE A 14 12.59 0.36 -10.26
C PHE A 14 12.91 0.32 -8.75
N VAL A 15 12.42 -0.71 -8.04
CA VAL A 15 12.74 -0.95 -6.62
C VAL A 15 12.32 0.22 -5.71
N GLN A 16 11.21 0.88 -6.04
CA GLN A 16 10.62 1.92 -5.20
C GLN A 16 9.80 1.33 -4.05
N ASN A 17 9.59 2.16 -3.03
CA ASN A 17 8.89 1.76 -1.82
C ASN A 17 7.40 2.06 -1.92
N ALA A 18 6.58 1.02 -1.98
CA ALA A 18 5.17 1.10 -1.62
C ALA A 18 5.03 0.85 -0.11
N SER A 19 4.17 1.60 0.56
CA SER A 19 3.94 1.44 2.00
C SER A 19 2.50 1.10 2.31
N ILE A 20 2.29 0.22 3.28
CA ILE A 20 0.97 -0.04 3.88
C ILE A 20 0.95 0.63 5.25
N VAL A 21 0.24 1.75 5.36
CA VAL A 21 0.07 2.48 6.63
C VAL A 21 -1.15 1.94 7.34
N ILE A 22 -1.00 1.56 8.61
CA ILE A 22 -1.94 0.75 9.36
C ILE A 22 -2.40 1.48 10.61
N CYS A 23 -3.71 1.61 10.80
CA CYS A 23 -4.30 1.96 12.09
C CYS A 23 -4.44 0.72 12.97
N THR A 24 -3.62 0.58 14.01
CA THR A 24 -3.59 -0.64 14.84
C THR A 24 -4.81 -0.80 15.73
N GLN A 25 -5.66 0.21 15.84
CA GLN A 25 -6.91 0.14 16.62
C GLN A 25 -8.07 -0.44 15.79
N THR A 26 -8.02 -0.31 14.46
CA THR A 26 -9.16 -0.63 13.57
C THR A 26 -8.79 -1.61 12.46
N ASN A 27 -7.50 -1.92 12.30
CA ASN A 27 -6.91 -2.63 11.17
C ASN A 27 -7.14 -1.97 9.80
N LYS A 28 -7.73 -0.77 9.74
CA LYS A 28 -7.82 0.00 8.50
C LYS A 28 -6.42 0.37 8.00
N CYS A 29 -6.23 0.29 6.69
CA CYS A 29 -4.97 0.65 6.07
C CYS A 29 -5.14 1.53 4.83
N ALA A 30 -4.07 2.25 4.51
CA ALA A 30 -3.88 2.94 3.25
C ALA A 30 -2.65 2.39 2.54
N PHE A 31 -2.79 2.15 1.24
CA PHE A 31 -1.65 1.89 0.37
C PHE A 31 -1.07 3.23 -0.11
N VAL A 32 0.23 3.41 0.05
CA VAL A 32 0.97 4.60 -0.38
C VAL A 32 1.87 4.21 -1.54
N ASP A 33 1.75 4.91 -2.66
CA ASP A 33 2.50 4.71 -3.89
C ASP A 33 2.49 3.25 -4.42
N PRO A 34 1.32 2.63 -4.65
CA PRO A 34 1.21 1.29 -5.20
C PRO A 34 1.50 1.30 -6.72
N GLY A 35 2.77 1.46 -7.10
CA GLY A 35 3.19 1.54 -8.49
C GLY A 35 3.02 0.26 -9.31
N GLY A 36 3.05 -0.90 -8.65
CA GLY A 36 2.88 -2.22 -9.25
C GLY A 36 2.93 -3.31 -8.19
N ASP A 37 3.02 -4.57 -8.62
CA ASP A 37 3.00 -5.77 -7.76
C ASP A 37 1.80 -5.79 -6.80
N ILE A 38 0.62 -5.43 -7.32
CA ILE A 38 -0.60 -5.25 -6.53
C ILE A 38 -1.01 -6.52 -5.78
N ASP A 39 -0.86 -7.69 -6.40
CA ASP A 39 -1.13 -8.97 -5.74
C ASP A 39 -0.28 -9.16 -4.48
N THR A 40 1.00 -8.78 -4.52
CA THR A 40 1.90 -8.85 -3.35
C THR A 40 1.42 -7.94 -2.23
N LEU A 41 1.02 -6.71 -2.57
CA LEU A 41 0.50 -5.74 -1.60
C LEU A 41 -0.82 -6.22 -0.96
N LEU A 42 -1.72 -6.79 -1.76
CA LEU A 42 -2.99 -7.35 -1.30
C LEU A 42 -2.77 -8.59 -0.42
N ASP A 43 -1.84 -9.47 -0.78
CA ASP A 43 -1.51 -10.66 0.01
C ASP A 43 -0.92 -10.29 1.38
N ILE A 44 -0.07 -9.26 1.44
CA ILE A 44 0.45 -8.74 2.71
C ILE A 44 -0.68 -8.15 3.55
N ALA A 45 -1.57 -7.36 2.94
CA ALA A 45 -2.71 -6.78 3.66
C ALA A 45 -3.63 -7.88 4.22
N LYS A 46 -3.94 -8.89 3.41
CA LYS A 46 -4.75 -10.05 3.78
C LYS A 46 -4.11 -10.85 4.91
N SER A 47 -2.82 -11.16 4.79
CA SER A 47 -2.08 -11.94 5.81
C SER A 47 -2.00 -11.23 7.17
N ASN A 48 -2.10 -9.89 7.16
CA ASN A 48 -2.12 -9.06 8.37
C ASN A 48 -3.54 -8.69 8.83
N ASN A 49 -4.60 -9.25 8.24
CA ASN A 49 -6.01 -8.94 8.53
C ASN A 49 -6.33 -7.44 8.43
N LEU A 50 -5.74 -6.76 7.44
CA LEU A 50 -5.94 -5.33 7.21
C LEU A 50 -7.18 -5.06 6.37
N ILE A 51 -7.75 -3.87 6.54
CA ILE A 51 -8.93 -3.39 5.82
C ILE A 51 -8.49 -2.20 4.95
N PRO A 52 -8.22 -2.41 3.65
CA PRO A 52 -7.92 -1.32 2.73
C PRO A 52 -9.04 -0.27 2.69
N GLU A 53 -8.69 1.01 2.84
CA GLU A 53 -9.65 2.11 2.81
C GLU A 53 -9.24 3.24 1.86
N LYS A 54 -7.94 3.44 1.65
CA LYS A 54 -7.41 4.55 0.85
C LYS A 54 -6.20 4.13 0.03
N ILE A 55 -6.04 4.82 -1.09
CA ILE A 55 -4.81 4.87 -1.87
C ILE A 55 -4.30 6.30 -1.79
N LEU A 56 -3.04 6.48 -1.42
CA LEU A 56 -2.37 7.77 -1.33
C LEU A 56 -1.22 7.78 -2.33
N LEU A 57 -1.16 8.82 -3.16
CA LEU A 57 -0.08 9.02 -4.11
C LEU A 57 0.70 10.26 -3.69
N THR A 58 2.01 10.11 -3.53
CA THR A 58 2.91 11.25 -3.31
C THR A 58 2.96 12.14 -4.56
N HIS A 59 2.99 11.51 -5.74
CA HIS A 59 2.97 12.14 -7.06
C HIS A 59 2.56 11.11 -8.13
N GLY A 60 2.45 11.55 -9.40
CA GLY A 60 1.88 10.77 -10.49
C GLY A 60 2.87 10.06 -11.42
N HIS A 61 4.10 9.76 -10.98
CA HIS A 61 5.00 8.94 -11.80
C HIS A 61 4.51 7.50 -11.86
N ILE A 62 4.80 6.82 -12.97
CA ILE A 62 4.26 5.49 -13.28
C ILE A 62 4.67 4.43 -12.25
N ASP A 63 5.89 4.51 -11.75
CA ASP A 63 6.44 3.65 -10.70
C ASP A 63 5.84 3.93 -9.31
N HIS A 64 5.06 5.00 -9.13
CA HIS A 64 4.33 5.27 -7.88
C HIS A 64 2.80 5.09 -8.04
N ALA A 65 2.26 5.44 -9.19
CA ALA A 65 0.81 5.49 -9.44
C ALA A 65 0.27 4.37 -10.35
N GLY A 66 1.15 3.60 -10.99
CA GLY A 66 0.81 2.65 -12.06
C GLY A 66 -0.25 1.60 -11.68
N GLY A 67 -0.21 1.10 -10.44
CA GLY A 67 -1.17 0.11 -9.93
C GLY A 67 -2.34 0.72 -9.13
N ALA A 68 -2.45 2.05 -9.03
CA ALA A 68 -3.47 2.70 -8.21
C ALA A 68 -4.89 2.44 -8.73
N GLN A 69 -5.10 2.44 -10.05
CA GLN A 69 -6.41 2.18 -10.64
C GLN A 69 -6.85 0.73 -10.43
N GLU A 70 -5.93 -0.22 -10.61
CA GLU A 70 -6.18 -1.65 -10.38
C GLU A 70 -6.63 -1.91 -8.94
N LEU A 71 -5.91 -1.30 -7.97
CA LEU A 71 -6.17 -1.42 -6.54
C LEU A 71 -7.44 -0.69 -6.06
N SER A 72 -8.02 0.19 -6.88
CA SER A 72 -9.20 0.99 -6.50
C SER A 72 -10.54 0.28 -6.70
N ASN A 73 -10.54 -0.90 -7.32
CA ASN A 73 -11.73 -1.71 -7.60
C ASN A 73 -12.03 -2.71 -6.48
#